data_AF-A0A2N6GHE3-F1
#
_entry.id   AF-A0A2N6GHE3-F1
#
_cell.length_a   1.000
_cell.length_b   1.000
_cell.length_c   1.000
_cell.angle_alpha   90.00
_cell.angle_beta   90.00
_cell.angle_gamma   90.00
#
_symmetry.space_group_name_H-M   'P 1'
#
loop_
_entity.id
_entity.type
_entity.pdbx_description
1 polymer ?
#
loop_
_entity_poly.entity_id
_entity_poly.type
_entity_poly.pdbx_seq_one_letter_code
_entity_poly.pdbx_strand_id
1 'polypeptide(L)'
;MAIATSNRLLPLLAGAVVLMLVFVTLKSCSQEPEDALVLESVPQAPAPDADSPADTIKTLTANVASMTTEVQALRKDNDQLRKENRELLANRHQIEENVTTRVKRELLSHEKDRDTRDRIDAGVLSSLTARVDALSQSLSQRYPTQSGNDIPVGLGLDNVGEGTATTDSLIWVEPLDVVDDAELVANGNSLLQRAGQSTGGALTSVSEKTAKITQELSTVHPVYTVPRNATLIGSTAMTALVGRVPVQGQVRDPMPFKVITGADNLAAN
;
A
#
# COMPACT_ATOMS: atom_id res chain seq x y z
N MET A 1 14.05 -0.75 124.48
CA MET A 1 14.99 0.04 123.68
C MET A 1 15.73 -0.93 122.76
N ALA A 2 15.42 -0.91 121.46
CA ALA A 2 16.05 -1.79 120.49
C ALA A 2 17.24 -1.05 119.88
N ILE A 3 18.44 -1.64 120.01
CA ILE A 3 19.69 -1.10 119.51
C ILE A 3 19.89 -1.68 118.10
N ALA A 4 19.87 -0.84 117.08
CA ALA A 4 20.09 -1.25 115.69
C ALA A 4 21.59 -1.45 115.43
N THR A 5 21.97 -2.65 115.03
CA THR A 5 23.34 -3.03 114.63
C THR A 5 23.64 -2.52 113.23
N SER A 6 24.71 -1.74 113.06
CA SER A 6 25.12 -1.17 111.77
C SER A 6 25.73 -2.22 110.84
N ASN A 7 25.29 -2.23 109.58
CA ASN A 7 25.71 -3.23 108.59
C ASN A 7 27.00 -2.78 107.89
N ARG A 8 28.13 -3.43 108.22
CA ARG A 8 29.47 -3.14 107.63
C ARG A 8 29.59 -3.48 106.14
N LEU A 9 28.53 -4.02 105.54
CA LEU A 9 28.47 -4.39 104.13
C LEU A 9 28.29 -3.17 103.21
N LEU A 10 27.60 -2.11 103.68
CA LEU A 10 27.36 -0.89 102.91
C LEU A 10 28.65 -0.14 102.47
N PRO A 11 29.64 0.12 103.36
CA PRO A 11 30.88 0.79 102.94
C PRO A 11 31.74 -0.09 102.01
N LEU A 12 31.67 -1.41 102.14
CA LEU A 12 32.43 -2.35 101.31
C LEU A 12 31.85 -2.41 99.88
N LEU A 13 30.52 -2.40 99.77
CA LEU A 13 29.81 -2.35 98.48
C LEU A 13 30.01 -0.98 97.79
N ALA A 14 29.96 0.12 98.55
CA ALA A 14 30.27 1.45 98.03
C ALA A 14 31.72 1.54 97.51
N GLY A 15 32.69 0.96 98.23
CA GLY A 15 34.07 0.86 97.77
C GLY A 15 34.22 0.07 96.47
N ALA A 16 33.53 -1.08 96.36
CA ALA A 16 33.56 -1.91 95.15
C ALA A 16 32.98 -1.17 93.91
N VAL A 17 31.90 -0.40 94.09
CA VAL A 17 31.28 0.37 93.00
C VAL A 17 32.20 1.49 92.51
N VAL A 18 32.88 2.19 93.42
CA VAL A 18 33.85 3.23 93.05
C VAL A 18 35.03 2.63 92.30
N LEU A 19 35.53 1.46 92.73
CA LEU A 19 36.63 0.76 92.06
C LEU A 19 36.22 0.29 90.65
N MET A 20 34.99 -0.18 90.48
CA MET A 20 34.41 -0.54 89.18
C MET A 20 34.32 0.68 88.24
N LEU A 21 33.86 1.83 88.74
CA LEU A 21 33.79 3.06 87.96
C LEU A 21 35.18 3.53 87.52
N VAL A 22 36.17 3.50 88.41
CA VAL A 22 37.56 3.82 88.07
C VAL A 22 38.09 2.85 87.00
N PHE A 23 37.83 1.55 87.15
CA PHE A 23 38.28 0.54 86.18
C PHE A 23 37.63 0.73 84.79
N VAL A 24 36.35 1.06 84.72
CA VAL A 24 35.65 1.36 83.46
C VAL A 24 36.18 2.64 82.82
N THR A 25 36.47 3.68 83.60
CA THR A 25 37.07 4.91 83.05
C THR A 25 38.49 4.69 82.53
N LEU A 26 39.31 3.87 83.19
CA LEU A 26 40.63 3.51 82.67
C LEU A 26 40.53 2.66 81.40
N LYS A 27 39.63 1.68 81.36
CA LYS A 27 39.45 0.80 80.19
C LYS A 27 38.83 1.54 79.00
N SER A 28 37.97 2.53 79.26
CA SER A 28 37.35 3.36 78.21
C SER A 28 38.29 4.43 77.65
N CYS A 29 39.35 4.82 78.38
CA CYS A 29 40.42 5.68 77.87
C CYS A 29 41.58 4.89 77.23
N SER A 30 41.61 3.56 77.37
CA SER A 30 42.57 2.67 76.72
C SER A 30 41.95 1.87 75.56
N GLN A 31 40.90 2.39 74.94
CA GLN A 31 40.36 1.82 73.70
C GLN A 31 41.36 2.14 72.58
N GLU A 32 42.39 1.31 72.43
CA GLU A 32 43.19 1.25 71.21
C GLU A 32 42.23 1.04 70.03
N PRO A 33 42.34 1.84 68.96
CA PRO A 33 41.45 1.71 67.82
C PRO A 33 41.66 0.32 67.23
N GLU A 34 40.55 -0.40 67.03
CA GLU A 34 40.58 -1.68 66.35
C GLU A 34 41.30 -1.53 65.00
N ASP A 35 42.22 -2.45 64.75
CA ASP A 35 42.76 -2.75 63.43
C ASP A 35 41.59 -3.04 62.49
N ALA A 36 41.03 -1.98 61.90
CA ALA A 36 40.37 -2.07 60.64
C ALA A 36 41.42 -2.63 59.68
N LEU A 37 41.18 -3.82 59.12
CA LEU A 37 41.97 -4.36 58.03
C LEU A 37 42.01 -3.31 56.91
N VAL A 38 43.04 -2.47 56.93
CA VAL A 38 43.36 -1.54 55.87
C VAL A 38 43.89 -2.41 54.75
N LEU A 39 43.09 -2.55 53.70
CA LEU A 39 43.53 -3.13 52.44
C LEU A 39 44.91 -2.56 52.10
N GLU A 40 45.87 -3.45 52.04
CA GLU A 40 47.25 -3.19 51.64
C GLU A 40 47.23 -2.40 50.32
N SER A 41 47.70 -1.16 50.42
CA SER A 41 48.00 -0.21 49.35
C SER A 41 47.38 -0.50 47.97
N VAL A 42 46.30 0.21 47.64
CA VAL A 42 45.90 0.38 46.23
C VAL A 42 47.10 0.96 45.47
N PRO A 43 47.55 0.37 44.34
CA PRO A 43 48.61 0.93 43.54
C PRO A 43 48.20 2.33 43.09
N GLN A 44 48.94 3.35 43.52
CA GLN A 44 48.75 4.69 43.02
C GLN A 44 49.20 4.69 41.56
N ALA A 45 48.25 4.90 40.64
CA ALA A 45 48.53 5.00 39.23
C ALA A 45 49.59 6.10 38.99
N PRO A 46 50.53 5.91 38.05
CA PRO A 46 51.47 6.95 37.67
C PRO A 46 50.67 8.21 37.28
N ALA A 47 51.22 9.39 37.62
CA ALA A 47 50.57 10.66 37.34
C ALA A 47 50.11 10.68 35.87
N PRO A 48 48.85 11.06 35.58
CA PRO A 48 48.35 11.09 34.22
C PRO A 48 49.28 11.95 33.39
N ASP A 49 49.68 11.47 32.21
CA ASP A 49 50.40 12.23 31.21
C ASP A 49 49.57 13.49 30.92
N ALA A 50 49.91 14.58 31.61
CA ALA A 50 49.30 15.86 31.36
C ALA A 50 49.87 16.32 30.02
N ASP A 51 49.05 16.22 28.96
CA ASP A 51 49.38 16.76 27.64
C ASP A 51 50.02 18.14 27.84
N SER A 52 51.23 18.30 27.28
CA SER A 52 51.91 19.59 27.32
C SER A 52 50.99 20.66 26.71
N PRO A 53 50.97 21.91 27.20
CA PRO A 53 50.17 22.98 26.58
C PRO A 53 50.39 23.11 25.07
N ALA A 54 51.57 22.72 24.57
CA ALA A 54 51.88 22.65 23.14
C ALA A 54 51.10 21.54 22.40
N ASP A 55 50.92 20.37 23.02
CA ASP A 55 50.20 19.23 22.43
C ASP A 55 48.68 19.48 22.41
N THR A 56 48.14 20.19 23.40
CA THR A 56 46.74 20.66 23.36
C THR A 56 46.52 21.66 22.22
N ILE A 57 47.42 22.63 22.03
CA ILE A 57 47.33 23.61 20.93
C ILE A 57 47.45 22.90 19.57
N LYS A 58 48.36 21.93 19.44
CA LYS A 58 48.51 21.13 18.22
C LYS A 58 47.24 20.35 17.89
N THR A 59 46.61 19.75 18.90
CA THR A 59 45.34 19.02 18.73
C THR A 59 44.19 19.96 18.36
N LEU A 60 44.07 21.12 19.01
CA LEU A 60 43.06 22.12 18.65
C LEU A 60 43.27 22.65 17.23
N THR A 61 44.52 22.89 16.83
CA THR A 61 44.86 23.33 15.48
C THR A 61 44.51 22.25 14.45
N ALA A 62 44.77 20.98 14.77
CA ALA A 62 44.37 19.85 13.94
C ALA A 62 42.84 19.72 13.83
N ASN A 63 42.10 19.92 14.92
CA ASN A 63 40.64 19.91 14.92
C ASN A 63 40.05 21.07 14.11
N VAL A 64 40.62 22.27 14.24
CA VAL A 64 40.21 23.43 13.44
C VAL A 64 40.51 23.18 11.96
N ALA A 65 41.67 22.62 11.63
CA ALA A 65 42.01 22.24 10.26
C ALA A 65 41.05 21.17 9.71
N SER A 66 40.67 20.17 10.52
CA SER A 66 39.66 19.18 10.15
C SER A 66 38.32 19.84 9.88
N MET A 67 37.86 20.72 10.78
CA MET A 67 36.58 21.42 10.62
C MET A 67 36.57 22.33 9.39
N THR A 68 37.67 23.01 9.06
CA THR A 68 37.74 23.81 7.84
C THR A 68 37.70 22.94 6.59
N THR A 69 38.35 21.77 6.60
CA THR A 69 38.26 20.82 5.48
C THR A 69 36.84 20.28 5.30
N GLU A 70 36.13 19.97 6.38
CA GLU A 70 34.75 19.51 6.33
C GLU A 70 33.79 20.61 5.83
N VAL A 71 33.94 21.85 6.32
CA VAL A 71 33.17 22.99 5.81
C VAL A 71 33.45 23.23 4.33
N GLN A 72 34.69 23.07 3.88
CA GLN A 72 35.03 23.19 2.46
C GLN A 72 34.40 22.06 1.63
N ALA A 73 34.39 20.83 2.15
CA ALA A 73 33.73 19.69 1.51
C ALA A 73 32.21 19.93 1.40
N LEU A 74 31.54 20.33 2.49
CA LEU A 74 30.12 20.64 2.50
C LEU A 74 29.74 21.76 1.52
N ARG A 75 30.61 22.78 1.38
CA ARG A 75 30.41 23.84 0.38
C ARG A 75 30.49 23.30 -1.05
N LYS A 76 31.49 22.46 -1.35
CA LYS A 76 31.61 21.81 -2.67
C LYS A 76 30.40 20.92 -2.97
N ASP A 77 29.94 20.15 -1.99
CA ASP A 77 28.76 19.30 -2.13
C ASP A 77 27.50 20.15 -2.37
N ASN A 78 27.34 21.27 -1.66
CA ASN A 78 26.20 22.18 -1.90
C ASN A 78 26.22 22.77 -3.31
N ASP A 79 27.39 23.18 -3.79
CA ASP A 79 27.56 23.69 -5.15
C ASP A 79 27.29 22.60 -6.21
N GLN A 80 27.72 21.36 -5.95
CA GLN A 80 27.41 20.21 -6.79
C GLN A 80 25.91 19.92 -6.82
N LEU A 81 25.25 19.83 -5.66
CA LEU A 81 23.81 19.63 -5.56
C LEU A 81 23.03 20.73 -6.28
N ARG A 82 23.48 21.99 -6.19
CA ARG A 82 22.88 23.11 -6.95
C ARG A 82 23.09 22.99 -8.45
N LYS A 83 24.20 22.41 -8.90
CA LYS A 83 24.43 22.14 -10.32
C LYS A 83 23.51 21.02 -10.82
N GLU A 84 23.44 19.91 -10.08
CA GLU A 84 22.55 18.78 -10.39
C GLU A 84 21.08 19.20 -10.39
N ASN A 85 20.64 20.03 -9.44
CA ASN A 85 19.28 20.52 -9.40
C ASN A 85 18.94 21.38 -10.64
N ARG A 86 19.85 22.25 -11.07
CA ARG A 86 19.69 23.03 -12.32
C ARG A 86 19.63 22.13 -13.55
N GLU A 87 20.45 21.08 -13.61
CA GLU A 87 20.44 20.11 -14.69
C GLU A 87 19.12 19.31 -14.73
N LEU A 88 18.62 18.88 -13.56
CA LEU A 88 17.33 18.21 -13.44
C LEU A 88 16.17 19.09 -13.91
N LEU A 89 16.19 20.38 -13.56
CA LEU A 89 15.18 21.34 -14.02
C LEU A 89 15.25 21.56 -15.55
N ALA A 90 16.45 21.66 -16.12
CA ALA A 90 16.62 21.75 -17.56
C ALA A 90 16.11 20.50 -18.28
N ASN A 91 16.46 19.31 -17.78
CA ASN A 91 15.99 18.03 -18.30
C ASN A 91 14.46 17.92 -18.21
N ARG A 92 13.87 18.35 -17.09
CA ARG A 92 12.42 18.39 -16.92
C ARG A 92 11.75 19.24 -18.00
N HIS A 93 12.24 20.46 -18.23
CA HIS A 93 11.69 21.34 -19.28
C HIS A 93 11.83 20.73 -20.68
N GLN A 94 12.97 20.11 -20.99
CA GLN A 94 13.17 19.42 -22.26
C GLN A 94 12.20 18.23 -22.42
N ILE A 95 11.95 17.46 -21.37
CA ILE A 95 10.98 16.36 -21.40
C ILE A 95 9.57 16.91 -21.60
N GLU A 96 9.18 17.96 -20.88
CA GLU A 96 7.87 18.61 -21.04
C GLU A 96 7.66 19.12 -22.48
N GLU A 97 8.66 19.75 -23.09
CA GLU A 97 8.61 20.18 -24.49
C GLU A 97 8.49 18.99 -25.47
N ASN A 98 9.28 17.94 -25.27
CA ASN A 98 9.22 16.73 -26.12
C ASN A 98 7.88 16.00 -25.98
N VAL A 99 7.33 15.91 -24.76
CA VAL A 99 6.04 15.28 -24.50
C VAL A 99 4.93 16.13 -25.12
N THR A 100 4.90 17.44 -24.90
CA THR A 100 3.87 18.31 -25.46
C THR A 100 3.89 18.32 -26.99
N THR A 101 5.07 18.36 -27.62
CA THR A 101 5.19 18.27 -29.08
C THR A 101 4.77 16.90 -29.61
N ARG A 102 5.11 15.80 -28.92
CA ARG A 102 4.67 14.45 -29.28
C ARG A 102 3.16 14.28 -29.15
N VAL A 103 2.59 14.69 -28.02
CA VAL A 103 1.14 14.63 -27.78
C VAL A 103 0.39 15.50 -28.77
N LYS A 104 0.84 16.74 -29.04
CA LYS A 104 0.22 17.60 -30.05
C LYS A 104 0.26 16.96 -31.44
N ARG A 105 1.38 16.35 -31.82
CA ARG A 105 1.51 15.62 -33.09
C ARG A 105 0.54 14.44 -33.16
N GLU A 106 0.45 13.66 -32.08
CA GLU A 106 -0.42 12.48 -31.99
C GLU A 106 -1.91 12.86 -32.03
N LEU A 107 -2.30 13.93 -31.34
CA LEU A 107 -3.68 14.45 -31.41
C LEU A 107 -4.03 14.92 -32.83
N LEU A 108 -3.13 15.65 -33.49
CA LEU A 108 -3.35 16.09 -34.87
C LEU A 108 -3.42 14.91 -35.85
N SER A 109 -2.58 13.89 -35.70
CA SER A 109 -2.66 12.68 -36.54
C SER A 109 -3.95 11.90 -36.26
N HIS A 110 -4.36 11.80 -35.00
CA HIS A 110 -5.59 11.10 -34.63
C HIS A 110 -6.84 11.81 -35.18
N GLU A 111 -6.86 13.14 -35.19
CA GLU A 111 -7.93 13.93 -35.82
C GLU A 111 -7.95 13.72 -37.34
N LYS A 112 -6.78 13.75 -37.99
CA LYS A 112 -6.63 13.47 -39.43
C LYS A 112 -7.11 12.07 -39.81
N ASP A 113 -6.78 11.07 -38.99
CA ASP A 113 -7.18 9.68 -39.19
C ASP A 113 -8.69 9.50 -38.99
N ARG A 114 -9.31 10.20 -38.03
CA ARG A 114 -10.77 10.23 -37.88
C ARG A 114 -11.45 10.83 -39.10
N ASP A 115 -11.04 12.01 -39.56
CA ASP A 115 -11.62 12.65 -40.75
C ASP A 115 -11.48 11.77 -42.01
N THR A 116 -10.35 11.07 -42.14
CA THR A 116 -10.12 10.12 -43.24
C THR A 116 -11.07 8.93 -43.14
N ARG A 117 -11.27 8.35 -41.94
CA ARG A 117 -12.23 7.27 -41.71
C ARG A 117 -13.66 7.71 -41.99
N ASP A 118 -14.06 8.88 -41.49
CA ASP A 118 -15.41 9.42 -41.71
C ASP A 118 -15.69 9.64 -43.21
N ARG A 119 -14.71 10.13 -43.98
CA ARG A 119 -14.82 10.24 -45.45
C ARG A 119 -14.91 8.88 -46.15
N ILE A 120 -14.15 7.88 -45.69
CA ILE A 120 -14.23 6.52 -46.23
C ILE A 120 -15.60 5.93 -45.93
N ASP A 121 -16.08 6.03 -44.69
CA ASP A 121 -17.38 5.49 -44.27
C ASP A 121 -18.53 6.15 -45.03
N ALA A 122 -18.51 7.48 -45.19
CA ALA A 122 -19.48 8.20 -46.02
C ALA A 122 -19.43 7.75 -47.49
N GLY A 123 -18.23 7.50 -48.03
CA GLY A 123 -18.05 6.96 -49.38
C GLY A 123 -18.59 5.53 -49.53
N VAL A 124 -18.35 4.67 -48.54
CA VAL A 124 -18.88 3.30 -48.50
C VAL A 124 -20.41 3.32 -48.43
N LEU A 125 -21.00 4.14 -47.56
CA LEU A 125 -22.45 4.31 -47.45
C LEU A 125 -23.08 4.83 -48.75
N SER A 126 -22.45 5.81 -49.41
CA SER A 126 -22.89 6.29 -50.71
C SER A 126 -22.82 5.20 -51.78
N SER A 127 -21.74 4.41 -51.80
CA SER A 127 -21.58 3.30 -52.74
C SER A 127 -22.59 2.16 -52.49
N LEU A 128 -22.92 1.89 -51.23
CA LEU A 128 -23.93 0.90 -50.85
C LEU A 128 -25.33 1.37 -51.24
N THR A 129 -25.64 2.65 -50.98
CA THR A 129 -26.90 3.28 -51.39
C THR A 129 -27.08 3.20 -52.90
N ALA A 130 -26.06 3.57 -53.68
CA ALA A 130 -26.10 3.48 -55.14
C ALA A 130 -26.30 2.05 -55.65
N ARG A 131 -25.71 1.04 -54.99
CA ARG A 131 -25.92 -0.37 -55.32
C ARG A 131 -27.32 -0.86 -54.98
N VAL A 132 -27.88 -0.43 -53.85
CA VAL A 132 -29.26 -0.74 -53.44
C VAL A 132 -30.25 -0.09 -54.40
N ASP A 133 -30.04 1.17 -54.79
CA ASP A 133 -30.87 1.87 -55.77
C ASP A 133 -30.82 1.17 -57.14
N ALA A 134 -29.62 0.80 -57.61
CA ALA A 134 -29.46 0.05 -58.87
C ALA A 134 -30.16 -1.33 -58.81
N LEU A 135 -30.09 -2.01 -57.67
CA LEU A 135 -30.77 -3.29 -57.46
C LEU A 135 -32.31 -3.10 -57.46
N SER A 136 -32.81 -2.09 -56.78
CA SER A 136 -34.23 -1.71 -56.75
C SER A 136 -34.75 -1.40 -58.17
N GLN A 137 -33.98 -0.62 -58.94
CA GLN A 137 -34.30 -0.32 -60.33
C GLN A 137 -34.35 -1.60 -61.18
N SER A 138 -33.40 -2.51 -61.00
CA SER A 138 -33.35 -3.80 -61.72
C SER A 138 -34.54 -4.72 -61.38
N LEU A 139 -35.01 -4.68 -60.13
CA LEU A 139 -36.17 -5.46 -59.69
C LEU A 139 -37.46 -4.86 -60.25
N SER A 140 -37.57 -3.53 -60.26
CA SER A 140 -38.68 -2.78 -60.85
C SER A 140 -38.77 -3.01 -62.37
N GLN A 141 -37.64 -3.08 -63.07
CA GLN A 141 -37.61 -3.41 -64.50
C GLN A 141 -37.93 -4.89 -64.79
N ARG A 142 -37.74 -5.79 -63.83
CA ARG A 142 -38.22 -7.19 -63.96
C ARG A 142 -39.71 -7.35 -63.67
N TYR A 143 -40.36 -6.35 -63.08
CA TYR A 143 -41.80 -6.31 -62.89
C TYR A 143 -42.41 -5.12 -63.64
N PRO A 144 -42.51 -5.16 -64.98
CA PRO A 144 -43.46 -4.29 -65.65
C PRO A 144 -44.85 -4.70 -65.17
N THR A 145 -45.58 -3.72 -64.63
CA THR A 145 -46.99 -3.84 -64.29
C THR A 145 -47.78 -4.13 -65.57
N GLN A 146 -47.95 -5.41 -65.88
CA GLN A 146 -48.99 -5.88 -66.77
C GLN A 146 -50.00 -6.63 -65.92
N SER A 147 -50.98 -5.86 -65.43
CA SER A 147 -52.25 -6.39 -64.97
C SER A 147 -52.87 -7.17 -66.12
N GLY A 148 -52.77 -8.50 -66.07
CA GLY A 148 -53.42 -9.39 -67.01
C GLY A 148 -52.55 -10.59 -67.34
N ASN A 149 -52.78 -11.68 -66.60
CA ASN A 149 -52.44 -13.06 -66.93
C ASN A 149 -51.11 -13.29 -67.67
N ASP A 150 -50.05 -13.62 -66.93
CA ASP A 150 -48.85 -14.16 -67.57
C ASP A 150 -48.20 -15.25 -66.70
N ILE A 151 -48.84 -16.41 -66.67
CA ILE A 151 -48.13 -17.68 -66.48
C ILE A 151 -47.65 -18.05 -67.88
N PRO A 152 -46.33 -18.15 -68.14
CA PRO A 152 -45.82 -18.48 -69.47
C PRO A 152 -46.33 -19.86 -69.88
N VAL A 153 -47.02 -19.91 -71.02
CA VAL A 153 -47.51 -21.15 -71.64
C VAL A 153 -46.31 -22.06 -71.93
N GLY A 154 -46.22 -23.17 -71.20
CA GLY A 154 -45.05 -24.06 -71.21
C GLY A 154 -44.73 -24.73 -69.88
N LEU A 155 -45.47 -24.42 -68.80
CA LEU A 155 -45.30 -25.07 -67.48
C LEU A 155 -46.36 -26.15 -67.15
N GLY A 156 -47.32 -26.43 -68.05
CA GLY A 156 -48.25 -27.55 -67.89
C GLY A 156 -49.23 -27.44 -66.71
N LEU A 157 -49.62 -26.22 -66.33
CA LEU A 157 -50.58 -25.97 -65.24
C LEU A 157 -52.04 -25.82 -65.72
N ASP A 158 -52.33 -26.04 -66.99
CA ASP A 158 -53.62 -25.78 -67.64
C ASP A 158 -54.77 -26.66 -67.10
N ASN A 159 -54.48 -27.65 -66.25
CA ASN A 159 -55.45 -28.54 -65.62
C ASN A 159 -55.86 -28.15 -64.20
N VAL A 160 -55.35 -27.06 -63.61
CA VAL A 160 -55.78 -26.60 -62.27
C VAL A 160 -56.83 -25.50 -62.39
N GLY A 161 -57.78 -25.70 -63.31
CA GLY A 161 -58.96 -24.83 -63.49
C GLY A 161 -60.15 -25.21 -62.61
N GLU A 162 -60.05 -26.25 -61.78
CA GLU A 162 -61.15 -26.70 -60.95
C GLU A 162 -60.70 -26.97 -59.51
N GLY A 163 -60.92 -25.96 -58.67
CA GLY A 163 -61.15 -26.08 -57.24
C GLY A 163 -60.18 -26.96 -56.45
N THR A 164 -58.97 -26.48 -56.16
CA THR A 164 -58.26 -26.88 -54.94
C THR A 164 -57.32 -25.75 -54.50
N ALA A 165 -57.56 -25.23 -53.30
CA ALA A 165 -56.68 -24.26 -52.67
C ALA A 165 -55.30 -24.90 -52.46
N THR A 166 -54.36 -24.60 -53.34
CA THR A 166 -52.95 -24.98 -53.14
C THR A 166 -52.43 -24.10 -52.02
N THR A 167 -52.30 -24.68 -50.83
CA THR A 167 -51.61 -24.09 -49.70
C THR A 167 -50.21 -23.69 -50.15
N ASP A 168 -49.96 -22.39 -50.17
CA ASP A 168 -48.63 -21.81 -50.30
C ASP A 168 -47.77 -22.39 -49.17
N SER A 169 -46.94 -23.40 -49.49
CA SER A 169 -46.16 -24.11 -48.48
C SER A 169 -44.98 -23.23 -48.07
N LEU A 170 -45.21 -22.42 -47.05
CA LEU A 170 -44.18 -21.66 -46.37
C LEU A 170 -43.17 -22.64 -45.75
N ILE A 171 -42.01 -22.82 -46.39
CA ILE A 171 -40.93 -23.65 -45.87
C ILE A 171 -40.09 -22.78 -44.94
N TRP A 172 -40.32 -22.93 -43.64
CA TRP A 172 -39.40 -22.41 -42.62
C TRP A 172 -38.11 -23.22 -42.67
N VAL A 173 -36.99 -22.52 -42.86
CA VAL A 173 -35.65 -23.11 -42.77
C VAL A 173 -35.08 -22.75 -41.40
N GLU A 174 -34.85 -23.77 -40.57
CA GLU A 174 -34.30 -23.63 -39.23
C GLU A 174 -32.89 -23.00 -39.28
N PRO A 175 -32.58 -21.99 -38.43
CA PRO A 175 -31.23 -21.43 -38.35
C PRO A 175 -30.21 -22.50 -37.91
N LEU A 176 -29.15 -22.69 -38.70
CA LEU A 176 -28.09 -23.68 -38.45
C LEU A 176 -27.26 -23.41 -37.17
N ASP A 177 -27.44 -22.27 -36.52
CA ASP A 177 -26.72 -21.86 -35.30
C ASP A 177 -27.45 -22.21 -34.00
N VAL A 178 -28.62 -22.86 -34.06
CA VAL A 178 -29.32 -23.34 -32.86
C VAL A 178 -28.78 -24.72 -32.48
N VAL A 179 -28.03 -24.79 -31.38
CA VAL A 179 -27.64 -26.05 -30.73
C VAL A 179 -28.78 -26.45 -29.80
N ASP A 180 -29.60 -27.43 -30.21
CA ASP A 180 -30.59 -28.03 -29.33
C ASP A 180 -29.88 -28.97 -28.32
N ASP A 181 -29.89 -28.60 -27.05
CA ASP A 181 -29.31 -29.39 -25.95
C ASP A 181 -30.19 -30.60 -25.53
N ALA A 182 -31.31 -30.83 -26.23
CA ALA A 182 -32.31 -31.82 -25.85
C ALA A 182 -32.54 -32.87 -26.95
N GLU A 183 -31.51 -33.69 -27.23
CA GLU A 183 -31.60 -35.12 -27.66
C GLU A 183 -30.28 -35.58 -28.31
N LEU A 184 -29.29 -35.93 -27.48
CA LEU A 184 -28.03 -36.54 -27.95
C LEU A 184 -27.85 -37.98 -27.47
N VAL A 185 -28.91 -38.79 -27.56
CA VAL A 185 -28.81 -40.24 -27.35
C VAL A 185 -29.63 -41.02 -28.39
N ALA A 186 -29.27 -40.90 -29.68
CA ALA A 186 -29.38 -42.02 -30.62
C ALA A 186 -28.94 -41.59 -32.03
N ASN A 187 -27.89 -42.25 -32.52
CA ASN A 187 -27.61 -42.47 -33.95
C ASN A 187 -27.10 -41.29 -34.80
N GLY A 188 -25.77 -41.30 -35.01
CA GLY A 188 -25.21 -41.27 -36.36
C GLY A 188 -24.91 -39.91 -37.01
N ASN A 189 -23.87 -39.20 -36.53
CA ASN A 189 -22.76 -38.64 -37.33
C ASN A 189 -21.94 -37.61 -36.51
N SER A 190 -21.01 -38.13 -35.71
CA SER A 190 -20.14 -37.40 -34.78
C SER A 190 -18.86 -36.85 -35.43
N LEU A 191 -18.98 -36.01 -36.47
CA LEU A 191 -17.82 -35.27 -37.02
C LEU A 191 -17.99 -33.75 -36.95
N LEU A 192 -19.21 -33.23 -37.09
CA LEU A 192 -19.47 -31.78 -37.03
C LEU A 192 -19.57 -31.24 -35.58
N GLN A 193 -19.91 -32.10 -34.61
CA GLN A 193 -19.98 -31.73 -33.18
C GLN A 193 -18.60 -31.45 -32.55
N ARG A 194 -17.52 -32.00 -33.12
CA ARG A 194 -16.16 -31.80 -32.61
C ARG A 194 -15.63 -30.39 -32.87
N ALA A 195 -16.10 -29.71 -33.90
CA ALA A 195 -15.69 -28.35 -34.22
C ALA A 195 -16.29 -27.32 -33.24
N GLY A 196 -17.58 -27.46 -32.90
CA GLY A 196 -18.28 -26.59 -31.94
C GLY A 196 -17.90 -26.81 -30.47
N GLN A 197 -17.51 -28.04 -30.09
CA GLN A 197 -17.07 -28.34 -28.73
C GLN A 197 -15.66 -27.82 -28.40
N SER A 198 -14.83 -27.52 -29.41
CA SER A 198 -13.46 -27.03 -29.17
C SER A 198 -13.41 -25.59 -28.65
N THR A 199 -14.37 -24.75 -29.06
CA THR A 199 -14.56 -23.39 -28.54
C THR A 199 -15.55 -23.36 -27.37
N GLY A 200 -16.65 -24.12 -27.40
CA GLY A 200 -17.61 -24.18 -26.30
C GLY A 200 -17.04 -24.74 -25.00
N GLY A 201 -16.31 -25.87 -25.06
CA GLY A 201 -15.68 -26.47 -23.89
C GLY A 201 -14.51 -25.66 -23.32
N ALA A 202 -13.82 -24.89 -24.17
CA ALA A 202 -12.79 -23.94 -23.73
C ALA A 202 -13.42 -22.74 -23.01
N LEU A 203 -14.54 -22.21 -23.49
CA LEU A 203 -15.24 -21.10 -22.85
C LEU A 203 -15.94 -21.52 -21.54
N THR A 204 -16.50 -22.72 -21.47
CA THR A 204 -17.09 -23.23 -20.21
C THR A 204 -16.02 -23.53 -19.17
N SER A 205 -14.88 -24.13 -19.55
CA SER A 205 -13.77 -24.36 -18.62
C SER A 205 -13.08 -23.06 -18.17
N VAL A 206 -13.04 -22.02 -19.02
CA VAL A 206 -12.60 -20.68 -18.64
C VAL A 206 -13.62 -20.01 -17.70
N SER A 207 -14.92 -20.17 -17.96
CA SER A 207 -15.99 -19.65 -17.09
C SER A 207 -15.96 -20.31 -15.70
N GLU A 208 -15.83 -21.63 -15.64
CA GLU A 208 -15.71 -22.38 -14.38
C GLU A 208 -14.41 -22.07 -13.62
N LYS A 209 -13.28 -21.92 -14.33
CA LYS A 209 -12.03 -21.43 -13.70
C LYS A 209 -12.18 -20.00 -13.20
N THR A 210 -12.87 -19.14 -13.94
CA THR A 210 -13.11 -17.74 -13.54
C THR A 210 -14.03 -17.68 -12.32
N ALA A 211 -15.07 -18.53 -12.26
CA ALA A 211 -15.94 -18.66 -11.10
C ALA A 211 -15.18 -19.16 -9.86
N LYS A 212 -14.32 -20.18 -10.01
CA LYS A 212 -13.43 -20.64 -8.93
C LYS A 212 -12.42 -19.58 -8.48
N ILE A 213 -11.80 -18.86 -9.42
CA ILE A 213 -10.89 -17.74 -9.11
C ILE A 213 -11.63 -16.61 -8.39
N THR A 214 -12.86 -16.29 -8.80
CA THR A 214 -13.69 -15.27 -8.15
C THR A 214 -14.08 -15.69 -6.74
N GLN A 215 -14.37 -16.98 -6.53
CA GLN A 215 -14.69 -17.53 -5.23
C GLN A 215 -13.45 -17.58 -4.32
N GLU A 216 -12.27 -17.92 -4.84
CA GLU A 216 -11.01 -17.82 -4.08
C GLU A 216 -10.65 -16.37 -3.77
N LEU A 217 -10.80 -15.43 -4.71
CA LEU A 217 -10.60 -13.99 -4.46
C LEU A 217 -11.55 -13.45 -3.39
N SER A 218 -12.78 -13.96 -3.30
CA SER A 218 -13.73 -13.57 -2.25
C SER A 218 -13.33 -14.04 -0.84
N THR A 219 -12.41 -15.01 -0.75
CA THR A 219 -11.83 -15.47 0.53
C THR A 219 -10.51 -14.78 0.90
N VAL A 220 -9.91 -14.04 -0.03
CA VAL A 220 -8.66 -13.30 0.20
C VAL A 220 -8.98 -12.03 0.98
N HIS A 221 -8.50 -11.97 2.22
CA HIS A 221 -8.55 -10.77 3.03
C HIS A 221 -7.38 -9.86 2.62
N PRO A 222 -7.61 -8.69 2.01
CA PRO A 222 -6.53 -7.79 1.62
C PRO A 222 -5.87 -7.22 2.87
N VAL A 223 -4.64 -7.63 3.14
CA VAL A 223 -3.83 -7.08 4.23
C VAL A 223 -2.89 -6.03 3.64
N TYR A 224 -3.06 -4.78 4.05
CA TYR A 224 -2.14 -3.70 3.72
C TYR A 224 -1.05 -3.61 4.78
N THR A 225 0.22 -3.62 4.36
CA THR A 225 1.34 -3.38 5.28
C THR A 225 1.75 -1.92 5.23
N VAL A 226 2.02 -1.35 6.41
CA VAL A 226 2.51 0.03 6.53
C VAL A 226 4.02 -0.03 6.78
N PRO A 227 4.86 0.65 5.98
CA PRO A 227 6.30 0.72 6.22
C PRO A 227 6.64 1.28 7.60
N ARG A 228 7.77 0.84 8.19
CA ARG A 228 8.19 1.25 9.55
C ARG A 228 8.28 2.77 9.78
N ASN A 229 8.49 3.56 8.73
CA ASN A 229 8.65 5.02 8.80
C ASN A 229 7.46 5.81 8.20
N ALA A 230 6.33 5.17 7.94
CA ALA A 230 5.18 5.87 7.38
C ALA A 230 4.51 6.74 8.46
N THR A 231 4.19 8.00 8.13
CA THR A 231 3.40 8.88 8.99
C THR A 231 1.93 8.77 8.59
N LEU A 232 1.08 8.29 9.51
CA LEU A 232 -0.35 8.10 9.26
C LEU A 232 -1.12 9.37 9.69
N ILE A 233 -1.56 10.17 8.71
CA ILE A 233 -2.36 11.39 8.94
C ILE A 233 -3.83 11.03 8.86
N GLY A 234 -4.62 11.34 9.91
CA GLY A 234 -6.07 11.10 9.93
C GLY A 234 -6.48 9.63 10.10
N SER A 235 -5.56 8.76 10.56
CA SER A 235 -5.86 7.35 10.81
C SER A 235 -6.75 7.18 12.03
N THR A 236 -7.88 6.49 11.85
CA THR A 236 -8.77 6.08 12.95
C THR A 236 -8.23 4.89 13.74
N ALA A 237 -7.32 4.12 13.16
CA ALA A 237 -6.68 2.97 13.80
C ALA A 237 -5.52 3.36 14.73
N MET A 238 -5.06 4.62 14.68
CA MET A 238 -4.06 5.15 15.59
C MET A 238 -4.71 6.14 16.55
N THR A 239 -4.66 5.85 17.85
CA THR A 239 -4.97 6.86 18.87
C THR A 239 -3.72 7.70 19.09
N ALA A 240 -3.79 9.00 18.77
CA ALA A 240 -2.72 9.92 19.12
C ALA A 240 -2.69 10.08 20.64
N LEU A 241 -1.58 9.67 21.27
CA LEU A 241 -1.37 9.84 22.71
C LEU A 241 -0.97 11.31 22.94
N VAL A 242 -1.95 12.16 23.20
CA VAL A 242 -1.74 13.59 23.48
C VAL A 242 -1.20 13.72 24.90
N GLY A 243 0.05 14.14 25.04
CA GLY A 243 0.72 14.37 26.31
C GLY A 243 2.05 15.09 26.13
N ARG A 244 2.62 15.62 27.21
CA ARG A 244 3.99 16.18 27.16
C ARG A 244 4.99 15.06 27.32
N VAL A 245 6.03 15.06 26.49
CA VAL A 245 7.16 14.13 26.61
C VAL A 245 7.88 14.42 27.93
N PRO A 246 7.97 13.46 28.86
CA PRO A 246 8.66 13.68 30.12
C PRO A 246 10.15 13.91 29.87
N VAL A 247 10.68 14.99 30.43
CA VAL A 247 12.12 15.27 30.46
C VAL A 247 12.60 14.90 31.85
N GLN A 248 13.60 14.01 31.97
CA GLN A 248 14.19 13.59 33.24
C GLN A 248 13.22 12.86 34.22
N GLY A 249 12.21 12.15 33.69
CA GLY A 249 11.34 11.28 34.49
C GLY A 249 10.27 11.99 35.33
N GLN A 250 10.12 13.32 35.18
CA GLN A 250 9.10 14.11 35.89
C GLN A 250 8.33 14.96 34.87
N VAL A 251 7.00 14.90 34.91
CA VAL A 251 6.13 15.77 34.10
C VAL A 251 5.83 17.02 34.94
N ARG A 252 6.45 18.17 34.61
CA ARG A 252 6.15 19.43 35.29
C ARG A 252 4.75 19.92 34.93
N ASP A 253 3.86 20.08 35.92
CA ASP A 253 2.55 20.74 35.79
C ASP A 253 1.50 20.02 34.92
N PRO A 254 1.09 18.77 35.24
CA PRO A 254 0.13 18.02 34.43
C PRO A 254 -1.24 18.73 34.38
N MET A 255 -1.65 19.18 33.20
CA MET A 255 -3.00 19.69 32.98
C MET A 255 -3.98 18.51 33.06
N PRO A 256 -4.97 18.51 33.98
CA PRO A 256 -5.97 17.46 34.02
C PRO A 256 -6.92 17.64 32.84
N PHE A 257 -7.04 16.61 31.99
CA PHE A 257 -8.04 16.57 30.94
C PHE A 257 -8.71 15.18 30.94
N LYS A 258 -9.97 15.13 30.54
CA LYS A 258 -10.76 13.90 30.46
C LYS A 258 -11.22 13.73 29.02
N VAL A 259 -10.83 12.65 28.36
CA VAL A 259 -11.28 12.31 27.01
C VAL A 259 -12.24 11.14 27.09
N ILE A 260 -13.45 11.33 26.58
CA ILE A 260 -14.42 10.24 26.39
C ILE A 260 -14.41 9.94 24.89
N THR A 261 -13.93 8.76 24.52
CA THR A 261 -13.93 8.31 23.13
C THR A 261 -15.07 7.30 22.92
N GLY A 262 -15.95 7.60 21.98
CA GLY A 262 -17.01 6.74 21.49
C GLY A 262 -17.29 7.06 20.02
N ALA A 263 -18.04 6.19 19.32
CA ALA A 263 -18.28 6.32 17.88
C ALA A 263 -18.86 7.70 17.46
N ASP A 264 -19.59 8.37 18.37
CA ASP A 264 -20.35 9.59 18.05
C ASP A 264 -19.96 10.85 18.84
N ASN A 265 -18.84 10.91 19.59
CA ASN A 265 -18.56 12.10 20.40
C ASN A 265 -17.12 12.61 20.35
N LEU A 266 -16.96 13.77 19.70
CA LEU A 266 -15.76 14.58 19.55
C LEU A 266 -16.02 16.02 20.01
N ALA A 267 -16.76 16.20 21.10
CA ALA A 267 -16.99 17.51 21.71
C ALA A 267 -16.41 17.55 23.13
N ALA A 268 -15.35 18.35 23.29
CA ALA A 268 -14.69 18.63 24.55
C ALA A 268 -15.57 19.53 25.45
N ASN A 269 -15.56 19.26 26.75
CA ASN A 269 -15.92 20.21 27.80
C ASN A 269 -14.86 20.11 28.91
#